data_AF-A0A949GMN0-F1
#
_entry.id   AF-A0A949GMN0-F1
#
_cell.length_a   1.000
_cell.length_b   1.000
_cell.length_c   1.000
_cell.angle_alpha   90.00
_cell.angle_beta   90.00
_cell.angle_gamma   90.00
#
_symmetry.space_group_name_H-M   'P 1'
#
loop_
_entity.id
_entity.type
_entity.pdbx_description
1 polymer ?
#
loop_
_entity_poly.entity_id
_entity_poly.type
_entity_poly.pdbx_seq_one_letter_code
_entity_poly.pdbx_strand_id
1 'polypeptide(L)'
;MRPMPFIARYIEAGLFRARWLIAPFYLGLVLALAMLLASFVYELYQAFFVHLSLDPESVILVSLTLIDLSLAANLVIIVVFSGYENFVSKIDTTDGAYRPSWMGTLDFSGVKMKLIGSVVAISVISLLRTFMALTDPGTQVDGARLTWMLALNFTFLASGVMLALMDWLSSLSGHGEKETDGT
;
A
#
# COMPACT_ATOMS: atom_id res chain seq x y z
N MET A 1 -13.91 -46.39 0.25
CA MET A 1 -13.34 -45.27 1.03
C MET A 1 -11.84 -45.50 1.15
N ARG A 2 -11.00 -44.64 0.54
CA ARG A 2 -9.53 -44.75 0.68
C ARG A 2 -9.08 -43.93 1.90
N PRO A 3 -8.26 -44.47 2.82
CA PRO A 3 -7.76 -43.71 3.97
C PRO A 3 -6.82 -42.60 3.48
N MET A 4 -7.09 -41.34 3.88
CA MET A 4 -6.21 -40.21 3.58
C MET A 4 -4.87 -40.38 4.33
N PRO A 5 -3.71 -40.16 3.68
CA PRO A 5 -2.40 -40.35 4.30
C PRO A 5 -2.21 -39.42 5.51
N PHE A 6 -1.51 -39.88 6.55
CA PHE A 6 -1.23 -39.14 7.80
C PHE A 6 -0.71 -37.71 7.58
N ILE A 7 0.01 -37.49 6.48
CA ILE A 7 0.56 -36.21 6.02
C ILE A 7 -0.55 -35.20 5.66
N ALA A 8 -1.63 -35.64 5.04
CA ALA A 8 -2.76 -34.77 4.69
C ALA A 8 -3.40 -34.17 5.95
N ARG A 9 -3.53 -34.96 7.02
CA ARG A 9 -4.10 -34.51 8.30
C ARG A 9 -3.20 -33.52 9.05
N TYR A 10 -1.88 -33.63 8.92
CA TYR A 10 -0.93 -32.65 9.47
C TYR A 10 -0.93 -31.34 8.68
N ILE A 11 -1.03 -31.41 7.35
CA ILE A 11 -1.13 -30.23 6.48
C ILE A 11 -2.45 -29.49 6.74
N GLU A 12 -3.56 -30.23 6.87
CA GLU A 12 -4.88 -29.68 7.19
C GLU A 12 -4.89 -29.00 8.57
N ALA A 13 -4.33 -29.65 9.60
CA ALA A 13 -4.18 -29.04 10.92
C ALA A 13 -3.25 -27.81 10.93
N GLY A 14 -2.22 -27.80 10.11
CA GLY A 14 -1.34 -26.64 9.89
C GLY A 14 -2.07 -25.47 9.22
N LEU A 15 -2.89 -25.76 8.20
CA LEU A 15 -3.69 -24.77 7.48
C LEU A 15 -4.75 -24.12 8.39
N PHE A 16 -5.42 -24.90 9.24
CA PHE A 16 -6.38 -24.37 10.22
C PHE A 16 -5.73 -23.48 11.29
N ARG A 17 -4.51 -23.79 11.74
CA ARG A 17 -3.77 -22.95 12.70
C ARG A 17 -3.21 -21.68 12.07
N ALA A 18 -2.90 -21.68 10.77
CA ALA A 18 -2.38 -20.51 10.06
C ALA A 18 -3.36 -19.31 10.12
N ARG A 19 -4.69 -19.54 10.23
CA ARG A 19 -5.68 -18.46 10.44
C ARG A 19 -5.39 -17.61 11.68
N TRP A 20 -4.94 -18.23 12.77
CA TRP A 20 -4.60 -17.52 14.00
C TRP A 20 -3.34 -16.66 13.88
N LEU A 21 -2.43 -16.99 12.96
CA LEU A 21 -1.23 -16.20 12.71
C LEU A 21 -1.57 -14.84 12.06
N ILE A 22 -2.65 -14.77 11.28
CA ILE A 22 -3.05 -13.56 10.55
C ILE A 22 -3.89 -12.61 11.42
N ALA A 23 -4.61 -13.14 12.42
CA ALA A 23 -5.40 -12.35 13.36
C ALA A 23 -4.65 -11.14 14.00
N PRO A 24 -3.42 -11.28 14.54
CA PRO A 24 -2.68 -10.14 15.10
C PRO A 24 -2.28 -9.10 14.05
N PHE A 25 -2.09 -9.48 12.78
CA PHE A 25 -1.80 -8.51 11.71
C PHE A 25 -3.01 -7.62 11.42
N TYR A 26 -4.23 -8.18 11.37
CA TYR A 26 -5.44 -7.37 11.22
C TYR A 26 -5.68 -6.46 12.41
N LEU A 27 -5.44 -6.94 13.63
CA LEU A 27 -5.50 -6.10 14.82
C LEU A 27 -4.52 -4.92 14.72
N GLY A 28 -3.29 -5.19 14.28
CA GLY A 28 -2.28 -4.17 14.02
C GLY A 28 -2.72 -3.16 12.95
N LEU A 29 -3.32 -3.62 11.85
CA LEU A 29 -3.84 -2.75 10.79
C LEU A 29 -5.00 -1.86 11.26
N VAL A 30 -5.91 -2.39 12.09
CA VAL A 30 -6.99 -1.59 12.69
C VAL A 30 -6.43 -0.54 13.65
N LEU A 31 -5.44 -0.89 14.48
CA LEU A 31 -4.74 0.06 15.34
C LEU A 31 -4.00 1.14 14.54
N ALA A 32 -3.35 0.75 13.44
CA ALA A 32 -2.70 1.69 12.53
C ALA A 32 -3.71 2.65 11.90
N LEU A 33 -4.87 2.15 11.47
CA LEU A 33 -5.96 2.99 10.95
C LEU A 33 -6.49 3.97 12.01
N ALA A 34 -6.61 3.52 13.27
CA ALA A 34 -7.00 4.39 14.38
C ALA A 34 -5.94 5.47 14.67
N MET A 35 -4.65 5.13 14.60
CA MET A 35 -3.56 6.11 14.71
C MET A 35 -3.61 7.14 13.57
N LEU A 36 -3.80 6.70 12.32
CA LEU A 36 -3.93 7.62 11.18
C LEU A 36 -5.12 8.55 11.34
N LEU A 37 -6.26 8.04 11.81
CA LEU A 37 -7.44 8.86 12.09
C LEU A 37 -7.17 9.88 13.21
N ALA A 38 -6.51 9.46 14.30
CA ALA A 38 -6.15 10.37 15.38
C ALA A 38 -5.21 11.49 14.89
N SER A 39 -4.20 11.15 14.08
CA SER A 39 -3.31 12.13 13.45
C SER A 39 -4.06 13.08 12.53
N PHE A 40 -5.00 12.58 11.72
CA PHE A 40 -5.83 13.41 10.84
C PHE A 40 -6.65 14.43 11.64
N VAL A 41 -7.32 13.98 12.70
CA VAL A 41 -8.11 14.86 13.58
C VAL A 41 -7.22 15.86 14.30
N TYR A 42 -6.03 15.45 14.74
CA TYR A 42 -5.06 16.35 15.37
C TYR A 42 -4.59 17.45 14.42
N GLU A 43 -4.16 17.10 13.21
CA GLU A 43 -3.73 18.08 12.19
C GLU A 43 -4.89 19.02 11.80
N LEU A 44 -6.11 18.49 11.68
CA LEU A 44 -7.31 19.29 11.40
C LEU A 44 -7.62 20.27 12.53
N TYR A 45 -7.52 19.83 13.79
CA TYR A 45 -7.71 20.69 14.96
C TYR A 45 -6.66 21.79 15.01
N GLN A 46 -5.38 21.45 14.80
CA GLN A 46 -4.28 22.41 14.77
C GLN A 46 -4.44 23.45 13.66
N ALA A 47 -4.87 23.01 12.48
CA ALA A 47 -5.14 23.89 11.34
C ALA A 47 -6.24 24.91 11.65
N PHE A 48 -7.34 24.45 12.27
CA PHE A 48 -8.50 25.29 12.51
C PHE A 48 -8.35 26.21 13.72
N PHE A 49 -7.84 25.70 14.84
CA PHE A 49 -7.87 26.44 16.12
C PHE A 49 -6.57 27.17 16.46
N VAL A 50 -5.42 26.67 15.99
CA VAL A 50 -4.12 27.23 16.35
C VAL A 50 -3.59 28.16 15.27
N HIS A 51 -3.88 27.84 14.01
CA HIS A 51 -3.39 28.61 12.87
C HIS A 51 -4.54 29.29 12.12
N LEU A 52 -5.42 30.01 12.80
CA LEU A 52 -6.57 30.67 12.14
C LEU A 52 -6.12 31.80 11.16
N SER A 53 -4.86 32.24 11.26
CA SER A 53 -4.24 33.27 10.43
C SER A 53 -3.11 32.69 9.55
N LEU A 54 -3.40 31.61 8.82
CA LEU A 54 -2.47 30.97 7.89
C LEU A 54 -2.31 31.81 6.62
N ASP A 55 -1.07 32.14 6.27
CA ASP A 55 -0.71 32.58 4.93
C ASP A 55 -1.01 31.48 3.90
N PRO A 56 -1.29 31.83 2.62
CA PRO A 56 -1.74 30.87 1.60
C PRO A 56 -0.88 29.61 1.47
N GLU A 57 0.44 29.72 1.65
CA GLU A 57 1.38 28.60 1.57
C GLU A 57 1.13 27.56 2.67
N SER A 58 0.85 28.02 3.88
CA SER A 58 0.65 27.16 5.04
C SER A 58 -0.68 26.40 4.98
N VAL A 59 -1.72 27.00 4.37
CA VAL A 59 -2.99 26.31 4.04
C VAL A 59 -2.74 25.16 3.05
N ILE A 60 -1.90 25.38 2.03
CA ILE A 60 -1.56 24.35 1.04
C ILE A 60 -0.82 23.18 1.71
N LEU A 61 0.15 23.47 2.60
CA LEU A 61 0.92 22.42 3.28
C LEU A 61 0.07 21.56 4.22
N VAL A 62 -0.83 22.17 4.98
CA VAL A 62 -1.78 21.45 5.84
C VAL A 62 -2.70 20.58 4.98
N SER A 63 -3.25 21.14 3.90
CA SER A 63 -4.13 20.41 2.99
C SER A 63 -3.43 19.19 2.39
N LEU A 64 -2.17 19.35 1.98
CA LEU A 64 -1.36 18.27 1.40
C LEU A 64 -1.07 17.16 2.43
N THR A 65 -0.89 17.52 3.70
CA THR A 65 -0.71 16.59 4.82
C THR A 65 -2.00 15.82 5.13
N LEU A 66 -3.15 16.49 5.11
CA LEU A 66 -4.45 15.84 5.30
C LEU A 66 -4.78 14.88 4.15
N ILE A 67 -4.45 15.24 2.91
CA ILE A 67 -4.60 14.37 1.74
C ILE A 67 -3.73 13.12 1.88
N ASP A 68 -2.47 13.28 2.30
CA ASP A 68 -1.55 12.17 2.53
C ASP A 68 -2.09 11.18 3.59
N LEU A 69 -2.49 11.68 4.77
CA LEU A 69 -3.09 10.86 5.82
C LEU A 69 -4.33 10.10 5.33
N SER A 70 -5.19 10.75 4.53
CA SER A 70 -6.36 10.11 3.93
C SER A 70 -5.98 9.04 2.91
N LEU A 71 -4.94 9.25 2.11
CA LEU A 71 -4.46 8.29 1.13
C LEU A 71 -3.86 7.06 1.83
N ALA A 72 -3.04 7.27 2.85
CA ALA A 72 -2.49 6.21 3.68
C ALA A 72 -3.59 5.36 4.35
N ALA A 73 -4.63 6.00 4.89
CA ALA A 73 -5.79 5.30 5.47
C ALA A 73 -6.53 4.44 4.42
N ASN A 74 -6.76 4.98 3.22
CA ASN A 74 -7.38 4.23 2.13
C ASN A 74 -6.54 3.02 1.71
N LEU A 75 -5.21 3.17 1.67
CA LEU A 75 -4.30 2.05 1.37
C LEU A 75 -4.40 0.96 2.44
N VAL A 76 -4.39 1.33 3.72
CA VAL A 76 -4.56 0.38 4.84
C VAL A 76 -5.89 -0.38 4.69
N ILE A 77 -6.98 0.32 4.37
CA ILE A 77 -8.29 -0.30 4.15
C ILE A 77 -8.25 -1.31 3.00
N ILE A 78 -7.65 -0.95 1.86
CA ILE A 78 -7.50 -1.86 0.71
C ILE A 78 -6.73 -3.11 1.11
N VAL A 79 -5.64 -2.97 1.88
CA VAL A 79 -4.84 -4.10 2.36
C VAL A 79 -5.65 -4.99 3.31
N VAL A 80 -6.43 -4.40 4.22
CA VAL A 80 -7.30 -5.15 5.14
C VAL A 80 -8.33 -5.96 4.35
N PHE A 81 -9.04 -5.34 3.41
CA PHE A 81 -10.05 -6.04 2.61
C PHE A 81 -9.45 -7.12 1.71
N SER A 82 -8.35 -6.81 1.02
CA SER A 82 -7.64 -7.77 0.17
C SER A 82 -7.10 -8.95 0.99
N GLY A 83 -6.58 -8.70 2.19
CA GLY A 83 -6.16 -9.75 3.11
C GLY A 83 -7.34 -10.61 3.55
N TYR A 84 -8.43 -10.00 3.99
CA TYR A 84 -9.62 -10.70 4.49
C TYR A 84 -10.20 -11.61 3.39
N GLU A 85 -10.33 -11.09 2.17
CA GLU A 85 -10.79 -11.85 1.01
C GLU A 85 -9.85 -13.02 0.67
N ASN A 86 -8.53 -12.81 0.67
CA ASN A 86 -7.59 -13.84 0.27
C ASN A 86 -7.37 -14.94 1.31
N PHE A 87 -7.48 -14.63 2.60
CA PHE A 87 -7.10 -15.57 3.68
C PHE A 87 -8.25 -16.03 4.56
N VAL A 88 -9.33 -15.26 4.70
CA VAL A 88 -10.49 -15.65 5.51
C VAL A 88 -11.61 -16.17 4.61
N SER A 89 -11.97 -15.43 3.55
CA SER A 89 -13.06 -15.81 2.65
C SER A 89 -12.75 -17.07 1.83
N LYS A 90 -11.55 -17.20 1.25
CA LYS A 90 -11.16 -18.37 0.43
C LYS A 90 -11.00 -19.69 1.22
N ILE A 91 -10.73 -19.63 2.52
CA ILE A 91 -10.57 -20.84 3.35
C ILE A 91 -11.94 -21.40 3.79
N ASP A 92 -12.98 -20.57 3.92
CA ASP A 92 -14.32 -20.99 4.31
C ASP A 92 -15.19 -21.55 3.16
N THR A 93 -14.73 -21.55 1.91
CA THR A 93 -15.46 -22.12 0.75
C THR A 93 -15.18 -23.62 0.48
N THR A 94 -14.90 -24.41 1.52
CA THR A 94 -14.80 -25.88 1.38
C THR A 94 -16.17 -26.56 1.47
N ASP A 95 -17.15 -26.05 0.70
CA ASP A 95 -18.37 -26.78 0.35
C ASP A 95 -18.69 -26.47 -1.11
N GLY A 96 -18.75 -27.52 -1.93
CA GLY A 96 -18.59 -27.45 -3.38
C GLY A 96 -19.50 -26.45 -4.08
N ALA A 97 -18.91 -25.44 -4.71
CA ALA A 97 -19.57 -24.67 -5.74
C ALA A 97 -18.53 -24.09 -6.70
N TYR A 98 -18.60 -24.58 -7.95
CA TYR A 98 -18.25 -23.91 -9.20
C TYR A 98 -17.31 -22.70 -9.07
N ARG A 99 -16.00 -22.94 -9.27
CA ARG A 99 -14.99 -21.90 -9.36
C ARG A 99 -15.28 -21.01 -10.59
N PRO A 100 -15.71 -19.74 -10.45
CA PRO A 100 -16.10 -18.95 -11.61
C PRO A 100 -14.85 -18.37 -12.33
N SER A 101 -14.94 -18.17 -13.64
CA SER A 101 -13.81 -17.79 -14.52
C SER A 101 -13.17 -16.43 -14.25
N TRP A 102 -13.75 -15.58 -13.40
CA TRP A 102 -13.15 -14.31 -12.93
C TRP A 102 -12.13 -14.49 -11.79
N MET A 103 -11.95 -15.71 -11.29
CA MET A 103 -11.03 -16.06 -10.19
C MET A 103 -9.59 -16.39 -10.66
N GLY A 104 -9.25 -16.02 -11.90
CA GLY A 104 -7.90 -16.04 -12.45
C GLY A 104 -7.42 -14.62 -12.68
N THR A 105 -6.22 -14.31 -12.18
CA THR A 105 -5.50 -13.03 -12.32
C THR A 105 -6.09 -11.83 -11.55
N LEU A 106 -6.13 -11.91 -10.22
CA LEU A 106 -5.88 -10.70 -9.43
C LEU A 106 -4.47 -10.26 -9.78
N ASP A 107 -4.38 -9.26 -10.65
CA ASP A 107 -3.14 -8.77 -11.21
C ASP A 107 -2.27 -8.15 -10.11
N PHE A 108 -1.38 -8.98 -9.54
CA PHE A 108 -0.43 -8.56 -8.53
C PHE A 108 0.45 -7.41 -9.04
N SER A 109 0.67 -7.29 -10.35
CA SER A 109 1.37 -6.16 -10.97
C SER A 109 0.59 -4.85 -10.76
N GLY A 110 -0.70 -4.80 -11.12
CA GLY A 110 -1.54 -3.64 -10.90
C GLY A 110 -1.63 -3.19 -9.43
N VAL A 111 -1.66 -4.12 -8.48
CA VAL A 111 -1.64 -3.78 -7.03
C VAL A 111 -0.27 -3.23 -6.61
N LYS A 112 0.83 -3.84 -7.05
CA LYS A 112 2.21 -3.39 -6.76
C LYS A 112 2.46 -1.98 -7.28
N MET A 113 2.04 -1.70 -8.52
CA MET A 113 2.21 -0.40 -9.16
C MET A 113 1.44 0.72 -8.45
N LYS A 114 0.21 0.44 -8.00
CA LYS A 114 -0.59 1.40 -7.22
C LYS A 114 0.05 1.71 -5.86
N LEU A 115 0.62 0.71 -5.21
CA LEU A 115 1.26 0.88 -3.90
C LEU A 115 2.56 1.70 -4.01
N ILE A 116 3.41 1.42 -4.99
CA ILE A 116 4.67 2.16 -5.19
C ILE A 116 4.39 3.60 -5.61
N GLY A 117 3.41 3.81 -6.50
CA GLY A 117 2.99 5.15 -6.90
C GLY A 117 2.53 6.00 -5.71
N SER A 118 1.78 5.39 -4.80
CA SER A 118 1.37 6.03 -3.53
C SER A 118 2.59 6.41 -2.67
N VAL A 119 3.51 5.47 -2.41
CA VAL A 119 4.70 5.74 -1.58
C VAL A 119 5.59 6.84 -2.17
N VAL A 120 5.81 6.84 -3.49
CA VAL A 120 6.61 7.88 -4.18
C VAL A 120 5.93 9.25 -4.05
N ALA A 121 4.62 9.34 -4.27
CA ALA A 121 3.88 10.59 -4.17
C ALA A 121 3.96 11.20 -2.76
N ILE A 122 3.77 10.38 -1.72
CA ILE A 122 3.87 10.80 -0.32
C ILE A 122 5.29 11.31 0.00
N SER A 123 6.31 10.62 -0.50
CA SER A 123 7.70 11.03 -0.31
C SER A 123 8.00 12.39 -0.96
N VAL A 124 7.45 12.68 -2.15
CA VAL A 124 7.62 13.98 -2.83
C VAL A 124 6.94 15.11 -2.04
N ILE A 125 5.74 14.86 -1.53
CA ILE A 125 4.99 15.81 -0.68
C ILE A 125 5.81 16.21 0.55
N SER A 126 6.39 15.22 1.24
CA SER A 126 7.23 15.45 2.42
C SER A 126 8.49 16.24 2.10
N LEU A 127 9.09 16.00 0.93
CA LEU A 127 10.26 16.74 0.45
C LEU A 127 9.91 18.20 0.14
N LEU A 128 8.77 18.44 -0.51
CA LEU A 128 8.26 19.79 -0.79
C LEU A 128 8.00 20.58 0.50
N ARG A 129 7.43 19.93 1.53
CA ARG A 129 7.23 20.55 2.85
C ARG A 129 8.55 21.01 3.47
N THR A 130 9.56 20.15 3.46
CA THR A 130 10.90 20.49 3.99
C THR A 130 11.57 21.60 3.17
N PHE A 131 11.35 21.63 1.86
CA PHE A 131 11.85 22.69 0.98
C PHE A 131 11.18 24.06 1.24
N MET A 132 9.87 24.09 1.45
CA MET A 132 9.19 25.34 1.81
C MET A 132 9.69 25.87 3.16
N ALA A 133 9.90 24.99 4.14
CA ALA A 133 10.47 25.37 5.45
C ALA A 133 11.91 25.93 5.38
N LEU A 134 12.66 25.63 4.31
CA LEU A 134 13.97 26.22 4.03
C LEU A 134 13.88 27.64 3.46
N THR A 135 12.73 28.01 2.88
CA THR A 135 12.51 29.33 2.26
C THR A 135 12.07 30.36 3.31
N ASP A 136 11.62 29.89 4.48
CA ASP A 136 11.25 30.74 5.61
C ASP A 136 12.49 31.32 6.33
N PRO A 137 12.63 32.66 6.45
CA PRO A 137 13.79 33.28 7.07
C PRO A 137 13.73 33.14 8.60
N GLY A 138 14.29 32.05 9.12
CA GLY A 138 14.41 31.80 10.57
C GLY A 138 14.61 30.33 10.95
N THR A 139 14.34 29.41 10.04
CA THR A 139 14.45 27.96 10.25
C THR A 139 15.81 27.42 9.84
N GLN A 140 16.61 26.97 10.81
CA GLN A 140 17.81 26.19 10.52
C GLN A 140 17.40 24.74 10.23
N VAL A 141 17.24 24.42 8.96
CA VAL A 141 17.02 23.04 8.53
C VAL A 141 18.38 22.39 8.28
N ASP A 142 18.55 21.18 8.81
CA ASP A 142 19.75 20.38 8.64
C ASP A 142 19.91 19.94 7.16
N GLY A 143 20.94 20.45 6.49
CA GLY A 143 21.26 20.11 5.10
C GLY A 143 21.52 18.62 4.89
N ALA A 144 22.02 17.91 5.91
CA ALA A 144 22.18 16.46 5.84
C ALA A 144 20.82 15.76 5.76
N ARG A 145 19.84 16.20 6.55
CA ARG A 145 18.47 15.68 6.51
C ARG A 145 17.83 15.88 5.14
N LEU A 146 17.97 17.07 4.54
CA LEU A 146 17.46 17.34 3.20
C LEU A 146 18.11 16.42 2.15
N THR A 147 19.42 16.24 2.24
CA THR A 147 20.18 15.37 1.33
C THR A 147 19.69 13.92 1.40
N TRP A 148 19.47 13.40 2.61
CA TRP A 148 18.93 12.05 2.82
C TRP A 148 17.49 11.91 2.32
N MET A 149 16.64 12.92 2.52
CA MET A 149 15.28 12.92 1.98
C MET A 149 15.28 12.88 0.45
N LEU A 150 16.16 13.67 -0.19
CA LEU A 150 16.32 13.68 -1.65
C LEU A 150 16.85 12.35 -2.18
N ALA A 151 17.86 11.77 -1.51
CA ALA A 151 18.42 10.47 -1.86
C ALA A 151 17.40 9.33 -1.76
N LEU A 152 16.60 9.30 -0.69
CA LEU A 152 15.54 8.31 -0.52
C LEU A 152 14.45 8.48 -1.58
N ASN A 153 14.04 9.70 -1.89
CA ASN A 153 13.03 9.96 -2.91
C ASN A 153 13.48 9.45 -4.29
N PHE A 154 14.72 9.77 -4.69
CA PHE A 154 15.31 9.24 -5.92
C PHE A 154 15.38 7.71 -5.93
N THR A 155 15.68 7.09 -4.79
CA THR A 155 15.72 5.62 -4.66
C THR A 155 14.34 4.99 -4.88
N PHE A 156 13.29 5.58 -4.30
CA PHE A 156 11.92 5.11 -4.51
C PHE A 156 11.44 5.35 -5.94
N LEU A 157 11.77 6.50 -6.54
CA LEU A 157 11.46 6.80 -7.93
C LEU A 157 12.13 5.79 -8.88
N ALA A 158 13.42 5.54 -8.69
CA ALA A 158 14.17 4.57 -9.48
C ALA A 158 13.59 3.16 -9.34
N SER A 159 13.23 2.75 -8.11
CA SER A 159 12.62 1.44 -7.85
C SER A 159 11.26 1.29 -8.54
N GLY A 160 10.43 2.35 -8.53
CA GLY A 160 9.14 2.35 -9.22
C GLY A 160 9.28 2.27 -10.74
N VAL A 161 10.22 3.02 -11.32
CA VAL A 161 10.53 2.95 -12.76
C VAL A 161 11.03 1.57 -13.14
N MET A 162 11.90 0.96 -12.34
CA MET A 162 12.45 -0.37 -12.61
C MET A 162 11.37 -1.46 -12.58
N LEU A 163 10.40 -1.36 -11.67
CA LEU A 163 9.26 -2.27 -11.61
C LEU A 163 8.28 -2.06 -12.77
N ALA A 164 8.03 -0.80 -13.15
CA ALA A 164 7.25 -0.50 -14.35
C ALA A 164 7.90 -1.08 -15.62
N LEU A 165 9.23 -0.99 -15.73
CA LEU A 165 10.00 -1.59 -16.81
C LEU A 165 9.89 -3.12 -16.82
N MET A 166 10.00 -3.76 -15.66
CA MET A 166 9.88 -5.21 -15.51
C MET A 166 8.50 -5.71 -15.95
N ASP A 167 7.44 -5.02 -15.51
CA ASP A 167 6.08 -5.35 -15.91
C ASP A 167 5.86 -5.12 -17.41
N TRP A 168 6.40 -4.02 -17.98
CA TRP A 168 6.34 -3.76 -19.42
C TRP A 168 7.07 -4.84 -20.25
N LEU A 169 8.29 -5.22 -19.85
CA LEU A 169 9.06 -6.30 -20.48
C LEU A 169 8.31 -7.64 -20.42
N SER A 170 7.68 -7.95 -19.29
CA SER A 170 6.87 -9.16 -19.14
C SER A 170 5.63 -9.16 -20.05
N SER A 171 5.02 -7.99 -20.27
CA SER A 171 3.85 -7.82 -21.15
C SER A 171 4.20 -7.99 -22.64
N LEU A 172 5.40 -7.57 -23.05
CA LEU A 172 5.92 -7.76 -24.41
C LEU A 172 6.25 -9.22 -24.71
N SER A 173 6.72 -9.95 -23.70
CA SER A 173 7.13 -11.36 -23.84
C SER A 173 5.93 -12.33 -23.92
N GLY A 174 4.73 -11.89 -23.52
CA GLY A 174 3.50 -12.71 -23.51
C GLY A 174 2.71 -12.76 -24.83
N HIS A 175 3.16 -12.11 -25.90
CA HIS A 175 2.43 -12.00 -27.18
C HIS A 175 2.95 -12.93 -28.30
N GLY A 176 3.85 -13.86 -28.02
CA GLY A 176 4.53 -14.68 -29.04
C GLY A 176 3.97 -16.08 -29.31
N GLU A 177 2.94 -16.55 -28.60
CA GLU A 177 2.57 -17.99 -28.57
C GLU A 177 1.12 -18.28 -28.99
N LYS A 178 0.56 -17.50 -29.93
CA LYS A 178 -0.76 -17.76 -30.52
C LYS A 178 -0.82 -17.60 -32.04
N GLU A 179 0.13 -18.20 -32.77
CA GLU A 179 0.01 -18.29 -34.24
C GLU A 179 0.71 -19.51 -34.85
N THR A 180 0.65 -20.68 -34.20
CA THR A 180 1.06 -21.96 -34.83
C THR A 180 0.26 -23.14 -34.29
N ASP A 181 -1.07 -23.13 -34.43
CA ASP A 181 -1.87 -24.37 -34.42
C ASP A 181 -3.21 -24.11 -35.13
N GLY A 182 -3.20 -24.21 -36.45
CA GLY A 182 -4.36 -23.84 -37.25
C GLY A 182 -4.16 -23.84 -38.76
N THR A 183 -3.42 -24.80 -39.31
CA THR A 183 -3.54 -25.26 -40.71
C THR A 183 -3.12 -26.72 -40.81
#